data_AF-A0A7K0NAE1-F1
#
_entry.id   AF-A0A7K0NAE1-F1
#
_cell.length_a   1.000
_cell.length_b   1.000
_cell.length_c   1.000
_cell.angle_alpha   90.00
_cell.angle_beta   90.00
_cell.angle_gamma   90.00
#
_symmetry.space_group_name_H-M   'P 1'
#
loop_
_entity.id
_entity.type
_entity.pdbx_description
1 polymer ?
#
loop_
_entity_poly.entity_id
_entity_poly.type
_entity_poly.pdbx_seq_one_letter_code
_entity_poly.pdbx_strand_id
1 'polypeptide(L)'
;MFGLATACFFAAGSITASRASRLIGAYSTVAWPMLIGLVITIPLVLIAGTPSGLAGTNSLWWAAAGFGNVTGLLLAASAFRVGKVGVIAPILATEGAIAATIAAILGESIAPLAAF
;
A
#
# COMPACT_ATOMS: atom_id res chain seq x y z
N MET A 1 4.72 17.62 -8.93
CA MET A 1 5.94 16.82 -9.13
C MET A 1 5.83 15.37 -8.63
N PHE A 2 5.29 15.11 -7.44
CA PHE A 2 5.21 13.73 -6.91
C PHE A 2 4.30 12.76 -7.69
N GLY A 3 3.28 13.26 -8.41
CA GLY A 3 2.33 12.42 -9.14
C GLY A 3 2.93 11.56 -10.27
N LEU A 4 3.80 12.14 -11.11
CA LEU A 4 4.47 11.38 -12.19
C LEU A 4 5.40 10.30 -11.63
N ALA A 5 6.18 10.64 -10.60
CA ALA A 5 7.06 9.69 -9.93
C ALA A 5 6.26 8.54 -9.31
N THR A 6 5.16 8.84 -8.61
CA THR A 6 4.22 7.84 -8.11
C THR A 6 3.69 6.95 -9.24
N ALA A 7 3.29 7.51 -10.38
CA ALA A 7 2.80 6.74 -11.50
C ALA A 7 3.87 5.78 -12.07
N CYS A 8 5.11 6.26 -12.20
CA CYS A 8 6.25 5.43 -12.62
C CYS A 8 6.53 4.30 -11.62
N PHE A 9 6.56 4.61 -10.32
CA PHE A 9 6.77 3.59 -9.28
C PHE A 9 5.63 2.59 -9.21
N PHE A 10 4.38 3.03 -9.36
CA PHE A 10 3.23 2.15 -9.40
C PHE A 10 3.26 1.22 -10.62
N ALA A 11 3.61 1.74 -11.80
CA ALA A 11 3.75 0.94 -13.01
C ALA A 11 4.87 -0.10 -12.90
N ALA A 12 6.07 0.33 -12.49
CA ALA A 12 7.21 -0.57 -12.29
C ALA A 12 6.92 -1.62 -11.20
N GLY A 13 6.32 -1.20 -10.09
CA GLY A 13 5.88 -2.07 -9.00
C GLY A 13 4.86 -3.11 -9.47
N SER A 14 3.88 -2.71 -10.28
CA SER A 14 2.86 -3.63 -10.80
C SER A 14 3.45 -4.69 -11.74
N ILE A 15 4.36 -4.29 -12.64
CA ILE A 15 5.02 -5.21 -13.57
C ILE A 15 5.89 -6.22 -12.80
N THR A 16 6.70 -5.73 -11.87
CA THR A 16 7.59 -6.57 -11.06
C THR A 16 6.81 -7.48 -10.12
N ALA A 17 5.79 -6.97 -9.43
CA ALA A 17 4.91 -7.73 -8.56
C ALA A 17 4.18 -8.85 -9.31
N SER A 18 3.71 -8.61 -10.54
CA SER A 18 3.08 -9.66 -11.33
C SER A 18 4.03 -10.76 -11.75
N ARG A 19 5.26 -10.41 -12.14
CA ARG A 19 6.28 -11.43 -12.43
C ARG A 19 6.63 -12.21 -11.17
N ALA A 20 6.86 -11.54 -10.05
CA ALA A 20 7.23 -12.16 -8.79
C ALA A 20 6.11 -13.08 -8.26
N SER A 21 4.85 -12.63 -8.23
CA SER A 21 3.73 -13.43 -7.72
C SER A 21 3.49 -14.73 -8.50
N ARG A 22 3.88 -14.76 -9.79
CA ARG A 22 3.87 -15.96 -10.62
C ARG A 22 5.06 -16.89 -10.39
N LEU A 23 6.24 -16.34 -10.09
CA LEU A 23 7.47 -17.10 -9.89
C LEU A 23 7.59 -17.70 -8.48
N ILE A 24 7.37 -16.89 -7.44
CA ILE A 24 7.60 -17.26 -6.04
C ILE A 24 6.32 -17.35 -5.21
N GLY A 25 5.16 -17.11 -5.84
CA GLY A 25 3.85 -17.15 -5.20
C GLY A 25 3.48 -15.82 -4.51
N ALA A 26 2.18 -15.61 -4.29
CA ALA A 26 1.64 -14.35 -3.78
C ALA A 26 2.13 -14.01 -2.36
N TYR A 27 2.14 -14.99 -1.45
CA TYR A 27 2.59 -14.79 -0.07
C TYR A 27 4.05 -14.34 0.00
N SER A 28 4.96 -15.01 -0.73
CA SER A 28 6.37 -14.65 -0.72
C SER A 28 6.62 -13.29 -1.37
N THR A 29 5.90 -12.95 -2.44
CA THR A 29 5.99 -11.63 -3.09
C THR A 29 5.60 -10.48 -2.17
N VAL A 30 4.69 -10.70 -1.21
CA VAL A 30 4.28 -9.68 -0.23
C VAL A 30 5.19 -9.67 1.00
N ALA A 31 5.64 -10.84 1.46
CA ALA A 31 6.49 -10.96 2.64
C ALA A 31 7.84 -10.21 2.48
N TRP A 32 8.49 -10.33 1.32
CA TRP A 32 9.80 -9.69 1.10
C TRP A 32 9.79 -8.17 1.22
N PRO A 33 8.91 -7.42 0.51
CA PRO A 33 8.80 -5.97 0.69
C PRO A 33 8.46 -5.56 2.12
N MET A 34 7.60 -6.30 2.82
CA MET A 34 7.27 -6.02 4.22
C MET A 34 8.48 -6.18 5.15
N LEU A 35 9.27 -7.26 4.96
CA LEU A 35 10.50 -7.48 5.72
C LEU A 35 11.56 -6.42 5.42
N ILE A 36 11.75 -6.08 4.15
CA ILE A 36 12.71 -5.04 3.73
C ILE A 36 12.28 -3.69 4.31
N GLY A 37 10.99 -3.33 4.19
CA GLY A 37 10.43 -2.13 4.79
C GLY A 37 10.67 -2.10 6.30
N LEU A 38 10.40 -3.19 7.01
CA LEU A 38 10.64 -3.30 8.44
C LEU A 38 12.13 -3.09 8.80
N VAL A 39 13.04 -3.75 8.09
CA VAL A 39 14.50 -3.63 8.31
C VAL A 39 14.98 -2.21 8.07
N ILE A 40 14.40 -1.48 7.11
CA ILE A 40 14.73 -0.08 6.84
C ILE A 40 14.10 0.84 7.89
N THR A 41 12.87 0.59 8.30
CA THR A 41 12.12 1.47 9.22
C THR A 41 12.62 1.37 10.66
N ILE A 42 12.99 0.18 11.16
CA ILE A 42 13.49 0.00 12.53
C ILE A 42 14.63 0.97 12.89
N PRO A 43 15.76 1.04 12.15
CA PRO A 43 16.87 1.92 12.51
C PRO A 43 16.46 3.40 12.46
N LEU A 44 15.59 3.79 11.51
CA LEU A 44 15.09 5.15 11.43
C LEU A 44 14.27 5.54 12.67
N VAL A 45 13.42 4.63 13.14
CA VAL A 45 12.63 4.83 14.38
C VAL A 45 13.54 4.90 15.61
N LEU A 46 14.58 4.07 15.67
CA LEU A 46 15.54 4.09 16.78
C LEU A 46 16.32 5.42 16.84
N ILE A 47 16.64 6.01 15.69
CA ILE A 47 17.35 7.31 15.60
C ILE A 47 16.40 8.47 15.92
N ALA A 48 15.17 8.45 15.40
CA ALA A 48 14.19 9.52 15.59
C ALA A 48 13.57 9.54 17.00
N GLY A 49 13.70 8.44 17.74
CA GLY A 49 13.03 8.22 19.02
C GLY A 49 11.62 7.63 18.83
N THR A 50 11.17 6.83 19.81
CA THR A 50 9.85 6.21 19.77
C THR A 50 8.76 7.26 19.98
N PRO A 51 7.81 7.42 19.03
CA PRO A 51 6.69 8.35 19.23
C PRO A 51 5.89 8.00 20.49
N SER A 52 5.52 9.02 21.27
CA SER A 52 4.78 8.91 22.54
C SER A 52 3.40 8.28 22.41
N GLY A 53 2.91 8.02 21.18
CA GLY A 53 1.63 7.38 20.88
C GLY A 53 1.70 5.92 20.41
N LEU A 54 2.88 5.27 20.37
CA LEU A 54 2.98 3.86 19.96
C LEU A 54 2.34 2.89 20.96
N ALA A 55 2.51 3.16 22.27
CA ALA A 55 1.99 2.32 23.33
C ALA A 55 0.75 2.98 23.93
N GLY A 56 -0.45 2.57 23.51
CA GLY A 56 -1.70 3.11 24.03
C GLY A 56 -2.94 2.61 23.28
N THR A 57 -4.07 3.28 23.49
CA THR A 57 -5.40 2.94 22.92
C THR A 57 -5.41 2.79 21.39
N ASN A 58 -4.45 3.39 20.70
CA ASN A 58 -4.36 3.33 19.24
C ASN A 58 -3.77 2.03 18.70
N SER A 59 -3.18 1.16 19.53
CA SER A 59 -2.54 -0.08 19.07
C SER A 59 -3.48 -0.97 18.25
N LEU A 60 -4.78 -0.99 18.58
CA LEU A 60 -5.79 -1.72 17.82
C LEU A 60 -5.97 -1.15 16.41
N TRP A 61 -5.99 0.17 16.25
CA TRP A 61 -6.08 0.82 14.94
C TRP A 61 -4.84 0.55 14.08
N TRP A 62 -3.67 0.45 14.69
CA TRP A 62 -2.42 0.14 13.99
C TRP A 62 -2.42 -1.31 13.52
N ALA A 63 -2.88 -2.23 14.38
CA ALA A 63 -3.06 -3.63 14.01
C ALA A 63 -4.08 -3.79 12.88
N ALA A 64 -5.22 -3.09 12.96
CA ALA A 64 -6.25 -3.10 11.93
C ALA A 64 -5.73 -2.55 10.59
N ALA A 65 -5.02 -1.42 10.61
CA ALA A 65 -4.40 -0.82 9.42
C ALA A 65 -3.34 -1.75 8.81
N GLY A 66 -2.47 -2.32 9.64
CA GLY A 66 -1.45 -3.28 9.18
C GLY A 66 -2.06 -4.55 8.58
N PHE A 67 -3.09 -5.10 9.22
CA PHE A 67 -3.81 -6.27 8.71
C PHE A 67 -4.52 -5.96 7.39
N GLY A 68 -5.21 -4.81 7.30
CA GLY A 68 -5.83 -4.35 6.06
C GLY A 68 -4.82 -4.19 4.92
N ASN A 69 -3.67 -3.57 5.20
CA ASN A 69 -2.58 -3.41 4.23
C ASN A 69 -2.05 -4.76 3.72
N VAL A 70 -1.69 -5.69 4.62
CA VAL A 70 -1.16 -7.00 4.22
C VAL A 70 -2.20 -7.80 3.45
N THR A 71 -3.46 -7.78 3.89
CA THR A 71 -4.56 -8.47 3.21
C THR A 71 -4.79 -7.90 1.81
N GLY A 72 -4.83 -6.57 1.66
CA GLY A 72 -4.96 -5.91 0.36
C GLY A 72 -3.82 -6.28 -0.60
N LEU A 73 -2.58 -6.27 -0.10
CA LEU A 73 -1.41 -6.68 -0.89
C LEU A 73 -1.46 -8.15 -1.30
N LEU A 74 -1.92 -9.06 -0.42
CA LEU A 74 -2.09 -10.47 -0.75
C LEU A 74 -3.15 -10.69 -1.82
N LEU A 75 -4.27 -9.96 -1.75
CA LEU A 75 -5.33 -10.00 -2.76
C LEU A 75 -4.80 -9.46 -4.10
N ALA A 76 -4.07 -8.34 -4.09
CA ALA A 76 -3.45 -7.77 -5.29
C ALA A 76 -2.42 -8.73 -5.91
N ALA A 77 -1.51 -9.29 -5.11
CA ALA A 77 -0.52 -10.25 -5.58
C ALA A 77 -1.17 -11.52 -6.15
N SER A 78 -2.27 -11.99 -5.54
CA SER A 78 -3.06 -13.11 -6.03
C SER A 78 -3.74 -12.78 -7.36
N ALA A 79 -4.33 -11.59 -7.49
CA ALA A 79 -4.93 -11.11 -8.73
C ALA A 79 -3.89 -11.02 -9.86
N PHE A 80 -2.71 -10.48 -9.58
CA PHE A 80 -1.61 -10.43 -10.57
C PHE A 80 -1.07 -11.81 -10.97
N ARG A 81 -1.20 -12.81 -10.09
CA ARG A 81 -0.79 -14.18 -10.38
C ARG A 81 -1.67 -14.81 -11.46
N VAL A 82 -2.98 -14.59 -11.39
CA VAL A 82 -3.97 -15.21 -12.30
C VAL A 82 -4.36 -14.32 -13.48
N GLY A 83 -4.36 -13.00 -13.32
CA GLY A 83 -4.84 -12.03 -14.29
C GLY A 83 -3.74 -11.36 -15.11
N LYS A 84 -4.15 -10.67 -16.19
CA LYS A 84 -3.25 -9.86 -17.03
C LYS A 84 -2.93 -8.54 -16.31
N VAL A 85 -1.66 -8.15 -16.25
CA VAL A 85 -1.21 -6.90 -15.59
C VAL A 85 -1.94 -5.67 -16.12
N GLY A 86 -2.13 -5.60 -17.45
CA GLY A 86 -2.84 -4.48 -18.08
C GLY A 86 -4.33 -4.37 -17.71
N VAL A 87 -4.92 -5.39 -17.08
CA VAL A 87 -6.30 -5.35 -16.56
C VAL A 87 -6.29 -5.14 -15.05
N ILE A 88 -5.43 -5.86 -14.32
CA ILE A 88 -5.39 -5.81 -12.85
C ILE A 88 -4.83 -4.46 -12.34
N ALA A 89 -3.78 -3.92 -12.96
CA ALA A 89 -3.15 -2.70 -12.47
C ALA A 89 -4.09 -1.47 -12.52
N PRO A 90 -4.87 -1.23 -13.61
CA PRO A 90 -5.87 -0.16 -13.61
C PRO A 90 -6.99 -0.34 -12.57
N ILE A 91 -7.42 -1.59 -12.31
CA ILE A 91 -8.40 -1.87 -11.26
C ILE A 91 -7.82 -1.51 -9.89
N LEU A 92 -6.58 -1.93 -9.61
CA LEU A 92 -5.92 -1.62 -8.35
C LEU A 92 -5.73 -0.10 -8.16
N ALA A 93 -5.43 0.63 -9.23
CA ALA A 93 -5.29 2.09 -9.19
C ALA A 93 -6.55 2.84 -8.74
N THR A 94 -7.72 2.18 -8.72
CA THR A 94 -8.97 2.77 -8.19
C THR A 94 -8.98 2.88 -6.67
N GLU A 95 -8.07 2.20 -5.96
CA GLU A 95 -8.04 2.19 -4.49
C GLU A 95 -7.90 3.59 -3.89
N GLY A 96 -7.14 4.48 -4.52
CA GLY A 96 -7.01 5.87 -4.07
C GLY A 96 -8.32 6.65 -4.17
N ALA A 97 -9.11 6.42 -5.22
CA ALA A 97 -10.43 7.03 -5.37
C ALA A 97 -11.44 6.45 -4.37
N ILE A 98 -11.36 5.15 -4.09
CA ILE A 98 -12.18 4.50 -3.04
C ILE A 98 -11.83 5.08 -1.66
N ALA A 99 -10.55 5.21 -1.35
CA ALA A 99 -10.08 5.79 -0.09
C ALA A 99 -10.56 7.24 0.09
N ALA A 100 -10.46 8.08 -0.96
CA ALA A 100 -10.99 9.43 -0.96
C ALA A 100 -12.52 9.43 -0.75
N THR A 101 -13.25 8.52 -1.41
CA THR A 101 -14.71 8.41 -1.25
C THR A 101 -15.09 8.07 0.20
N ILE A 102 -14.38 7.11 0.82
CA ILE A 102 -14.60 6.72 2.21
C ILE A 102 -14.31 7.90 3.14
N ALA A 103 -13.18 8.59 2.96
CA ALA A 103 -12.82 9.75 3.76
C ALA A 103 -13.87 10.88 3.66
N ALA A 104 -14.39 11.15 2.46
CA ALA A 104 -15.45 12.13 2.26
C ALA A 104 -16.75 11.73 2.98
N ILE A 105 -17.14 10.46 2.92
CA ILE A 105 -18.32 9.94 3.64
C ILE A 105 -18.15 10.06 5.16
N LEU A 106 -16.93 9.87 5.67
CA LEU A 106 -16.59 10.02 7.09
C LEU A 106 -16.48 11.49 7.54
N GLY A 107 -16.72 12.45 6.64
CA GLY A 107 -16.78 13.88 6.96
C GLY A 107 -15.45 14.62 6.85
N GLU A 108 -14.40 14.01 6.29
CA GLU A 108 -13.16 14.74 6.01
C GLU A 108 -13.37 15.74 4.85
N SER A 109 -12.88 16.97 5.06
CA SER A 109 -12.90 17.98 3.99
C SER A 109 -11.85 17.64 2.95
N ILE A 110 -12.28 16.98 1.89
CA ILE A 110 -11.45 16.77 0.71
C ILE A 110 -11.57 18.03 -0.13
N ALA A 111 -10.51 18.85 -0.16
CA ALA A 111 -10.45 20.00 -1.03
C ALA A 111 -10.79 19.56 -2.47
N PRO A 112 -11.61 20.30 -3.22
CA PRO A 112 -11.95 19.90 -4.57
C PRO A 112 -10.68 19.80 -5.43
N LEU A 113 -10.76 18.97 -6.47
CA LEU A 113 -9.83 18.83 -7.58
C LEU A 113 -9.67 20.14 -8.41
N ALA A 114 -9.76 21.31 -7.79
CA ALA A 114 -9.73 22.64 -8.38
C ALA A 114 -8.37 23.29 -8.15
N ALA A 115 -7.32 22.65 -8.65
CA ALA A 115 -6.01 23.25 -8.88
C ALA A 115 -5.27 22.41 -9.93
N PHE A 116 -5.87 22.35 -11.12
CA PHE A 116 -5.13 22.10 -12.36
C PHE A 116 -4.98 23.43 -13.08
#